data_AF-A0A7S1WQQ3-F1
#
_entry.id   AF-A0A7S1WQQ3-F1
#
_cell.length_a   1.000
_cell.length_b   1.000
_cell.length_c   1.000
_cell.angle_alpha   90.00
_cell.angle_beta   90.00
_cell.angle_gamma   90.00
#
_symmetry.space_group_name_H-M   'P 1'
#
loop_
_entity.id
_entity.type
_entity.pdbx_description
1 polymer ?
#
loop_
_entity_poly.entity_id
_entity_poly.type
_entity_poly.pdbx_seq_one_letter_code
_entity_poly.pdbx_strand_id
1 'polypeptide(L)'
;REVRDASTLQMLVALSGKGWPVKGRILAVCSLAGNRPLFEKVGGANTDIINIDEFLGKLMIQCSHQPGIGKAVNDLFSFGGNEFYAKPVEPHLLGKRFHEAQFYYKDCILAGVLQPGPNVRTLCPASDMVLREIDELVLFAPDTNALDAMKEPSDQAKPPGADASPARKNKALKEDVMQEKVETIFLLGWNTLVSGVLLYELEQVSAKGSR
;
A
#
# COMPACT_ATOMS: atom_id res chain seq x y z
N ARG A 1 -13.13 20.04 9.98
CA ARG A 1 -13.46 18.59 9.91
C ARG A 1 -14.95 18.37 9.99
N GLU A 2 -15.65 18.89 11.00
CA GLU A 2 -17.12 18.79 11.12
C GLU A 2 -17.87 19.29 9.89
N VAL A 3 -17.56 20.49 9.40
CA VAL A 3 -18.17 21.04 8.18
C VAL A 3 -17.88 20.16 6.94
N ARG A 4 -16.68 19.58 6.85
CA ARG A 4 -16.29 18.67 5.75
C ARG A 4 -17.12 17.39 5.80
N ASP A 5 -17.24 16.78 6.97
CA ASP A 5 -18.02 15.57 7.17
C ASP A 5 -19.51 15.83 6.93
N ALA A 6 -20.04 16.97 7.40
CA ALA A 6 -21.43 17.36 7.16
C ALA A 6 -21.71 17.49 5.66
N SER A 7 -20.84 18.16 4.90
CA SER A 7 -20.97 18.27 3.44
C SER A 7 -20.88 16.91 2.74
N THR A 8 -19.93 16.05 3.12
CA THR A 8 -19.81 14.69 2.55
C THR A 8 -21.04 13.85 2.87
N LEU A 9 -21.56 13.95 4.10
CA LEU A 9 -22.76 13.22 4.51
C LEU A 9 -23.99 13.70 3.73
N GLN A 10 -24.16 15.01 3.54
CA GLN A 10 -25.25 15.57 2.72
C GLN A 10 -25.19 15.06 1.29
N MET A 11 -24.00 15.04 0.68
CA MET A 11 -23.80 14.46 -0.65
C MET A 11 -24.16 12.97 -0.66
N LEU A 12 -23.73 12.22 0.35
CA LEU A 12 -24.01 10.78 0.45
C LEU A 12 -25.52 10.50 0.58
N VAL A 13 -26.25 11.29 1.37
CA VAL A 13 -27.72 11.22 1.47
C VAL A 13 -28.36 11.53 0.12
N ALA A 14 -27.93 12.60 -0.55
CA ALA A 14 -28.49 13.01 -1.83
C ALA A 14 -28.28 11.95 -2.92
N LEU A 15 -27.09 11.35 -2.99
CA LEU A 15 -26.76 10.27 -3.92
C LEU A 15 -27.58 9.01 -3.61
N SER A 16 -27.62 8.61 -2.34
CA SER A 16 -28.37 7.43 -1.91
C SER A 16 -29.87 7.59 -2.16
N GLY A 17 -30.42 8.78 -1.91
CA GLY A 17 -31.82 9.12 -2.19
C GLY A 17 -32.20 9.09 -3.67
N LYS A 18 -31.21 9.17 -4.58
CA LYS A 18 -31.38 9.01 -6.03
C LYS A 18 -31.09 7.58 -6.51
N GLY A 19 -30.78 6.66 -5.60
CA GLY A 19 -30.39 5.28 -5.95
C GLY A 19 -29.01 5.19 -6.60
N TRP A 20 -28.13 6.18 -6.37
CA TRP A 20 -26.75 6.19 -6.86
C TRP A 20 -25.82 5.55 -5.82
N PRO A 21 -24.80 4.76 -6.23
CA PRO A 21 -24.41 4.45 -7.60
C PRO A 21 -25.19 3.25 -8.17
N VAL A 22 -25.54 3.34 -9.47
CA VAL A 22 -26.20 2.25 -10.21
C VAL A 22 -25.22 1.09 -10.47
N LYS A 23 -23.94 1.43 -10.71
CA LYS A 23 -22.81 0.50 -10.83
C LYS A 23 -21.60 1.13 -10.17
N GLY A 24 -20.83 0.32 -9.45
CA GLY A 24 -19.62 0.76 -8.75
C GLY A 24 -19.84 1.06 -7.27
N ARG A 25 -18.89 1.75 -6.66
CA ARG A 25 -18.84 2.06 -5.23
C ARG A 25 -18.56 3.55 -5.03
N ILE A 26 -19.07 4.11 -3.94
CA ILE A 26 -18.79 5.47 -3.50
C ILE A 26 -17.58 5.43 -2.57
N LEU A 27 -16.56 6.24 -2.83
CA LEU A 27 -15.48 6.47 -1.89
C LEU A 27 -15.77 7.74 -1.08
N ALA A 28 -16.09 7.59 0.20
CA ALA A 28 -16.44 8.71 1.08
C ALA A 28 -15.32 8.97 2.10
N VAL A 29 -14.79 10.19 2.11
CA VAL A 29 -13.80 10.61 3.10
C VAL A 29 -14.51 11.05 4.39
N CYS A 30 -14.23 10.35 5.49
CA CYS A 30 -14.69 10.67 6.82
C CYS A 30 -13.51 11.15 7.68
N SER A 31 -13.59 12.38 8.15
CA SER A 31 -12.51 13.04 8.91
C SER A 31 -12.52 12.67 10.38
N LEU A 32 -13.72 12.55 10.95
CA LEU A 32 -13.90 12.29 12.36
C LEU A 32 -14.26 10.83 12.54
N ALA A 33 -13.41 10.08 13.24
CA ALA A 33 -13.65 8.66 13.50
C ALA A 33 -15.02 8.41 14.16
N GLY A 34 -15.48 9.32 15.03
CA GLY A 34 -16.81 9.25 15.66
C GLY A 34 -17.99 9.35 14.69
N ASN A 35 -17.80 9.95 13.51
CA ASN A 35 -18.84 10.03 12.48
C ASN A 35 -18.92 8.79 11.59
N ARG A 36 -17.95 7.88 11.68
CA ARG A 36 -17.88 6.69 10.82
C ARG A 36 -19.16 5.84 10.86
N PRO A 37 -19.77 5.51 12.03
CA PRO A 37 -21.00 4.73 12.06
C PRO A 37 -22.17 5.41 11.33
N LEU A 38 -22.22 6.75 11.34
CA LEU A 38 -23.23 7.51 10.63
C LEU A 38 -23.03 7.42 9.11
N PHE A 39 -21.79 7.54 8.64
CA PHE A 39 -21.44 7.34 7.23
C PHE A 39 -21.77 5.91 6.77
N GLU A 40 -21.45 4.89 7.57
CA GLU A 40 -21.74 3.48 7.26
C GLU A 40 -23.24 3.25 7.12
N LYS A 41 -24.02 3.82 8.04
CA LYS A 41 -25.48 3.73 8.01
C LYS A 41 -26.10 4.42 6.80
N VAL A 42 -25.59 5.59 6.42
CA VAL A 42 -26.14 6.38 5.31
C VAL A 42 -25.68 5.85 3.95
N GLY A 43 -24.41 5.47 3.82
CA GLY A 43 -23.82 5.03 2.55
C GLY A 43 -24.13 3.58 2.16
N GLY A 44 -24.50 2.74 3.13
CA GLY A 44 -24.86 1.35 2.89
C GLY A 44 -23.72 0.51 2.30
N ALA A 45 -24.06 -0.63 1.69
CA ALA A 45 -23.09 -1.63 1.22
C ALA A 45 -22.19 -1.20 0.04
N ASN A 46 -22.61 -0.16 -0.69
CA ASN A 46 -21.91 0.34 -1.88
C ASN A 46 -20.99 1.54 -1.57
N THR A 47 -20.75 1.86 -0.30
CA THR A 47 -19.89 2.97 0.10
C THR A 47 -18.71 2.47 0.91
N ASP A 48 -17.50 2.82 0.46
CA ASP A 48 -16.25 2.63 1.20
C ASP A 48 -15.90 3.92 1.94
N ILE A 49 -15.73 3.81 3.25
CA ILE A 49 -15.44 4.94 4.11
C ILE A 49 -13.97 4.92 4.48
N ILE A 50 -13.28 5.97 4.05
CA ILE A 50 -11.85 6.13 4.25
C ILE A 50 -11.56 7.30 5.19
N ASN A 51 -10.59 7.11 6.07
CA ASN A 51 -9.99 8.19 6.84
C ASN A 51 -8.55 8.35 6.36
N ILE A 52 -8.25 9.49 5.76
CA ILE A 52 -6.94 9.78 5.16
C ILE A 52 -5.98 10.36 6.21
N ASP A 53 -6.51 10.90 7.31
CA ASP A 53 -5.74 11.64 8.30
C ASP A 53 -4.70 10.73 9.01
N GLU A 54 -5.05 9.46 9.26
CA GLU A 54 -4.12 8.48 9.83
C GLU A 54 -2.99 8.11 8.85
N PHE A 55 -3.35 7.84 7.59
CA PHE A 55 -2.39 7.53 6.54
C PHE A 55 -1.41 8.70 6.33
N LEU A 56 -1.91 9.93 6.27
CA LEU A 56 -1.06 11.12 6.12
C LEU A 56 -0.14 11.33 7.32
N GLY A 57 -0.62 11.11 8.54
CA GLY A 57 0.20 11.21 9.74
C GLY A 57 1.38 10.24 9.69
N LYS A 58 1.11 8.95 9.41
CA LYS A 58 2.12 7.90 9.21
C LYS A 58 3.12 8.28 8.11
N LEU A 59 2.61 8.72 6.98
CA LEU A 59 3.44 9.11 5.84
C LEU A 59 4.35 10.29 6.16
N MET A 60 3.86 11.31 6.85
CA MET A 60 4.67 12.47 7.25
C MET A 60 5.84 12.06 8.15
N ILE A 61 5.60 11.19 9.14
CA ILE A 61 6.66 10.67 10.03
C ILE A 61 7.68 9.85 9.24
N GLN A 62 7.22 8.93 8.39
CA GLN A 62 8.11 8.11 7.56
C GLN A 62 8.99 8.95 6.63
N CYS A 63 8.43 9.98 5.98
CA CYS A 63 9.17 10.90 5.14
C CYS A 63 10.17 11.76 5.94
N SER A 64 9.86 12.11 7.19
CA SER A 64 10.76 12.83 8.08
C SER A 64 11.97 11.98 8.46
N HIS A 65 11.76 10.70 8.77
CA HIS A 65 12.86 9.78 9.13
C HIS A 65 13.67 9.31 7.92
N GLN A 66 13.03 9.12 6.78
CA GLN A 66 13.66 8.62 5.56
C GLN A 66 13.29 9.53 4.38
N PRO A 67 14.14 10.53 4.05
CA PRO A 67 13.87 11.45 2.96
C PRO A 67 13.60 10.77 1.60
N GLY A 68 14.12 9.56 1.40
CA GLY A 68 13.87 8.74 0.21
C GLY A 68 12.42 8.25 0.06
N ILE A 69 11.70 8.02 1.16
CA ILE A 69 10.29 7.58 1.14
C ILE A 69 9.41 8.66 0.51
N GLY A 70 9.65 9.94 0.84
CA GLY A 70 8.85 11.04 0.29
C GLY A 70 8.90 11.09 -1.23
N LYS A 71 10.06 10.82 -1.82
CA LYS A 71 10.21 10.72 -3.28
C LYS A 71 9.46 9.50 -3.83
N ALA A 72 9.65 8.32 -3.23
CA ALA A 72 8.98 7.10 -3.69
C ALA A 72 7.45 7.22 -3.63
N VAL A 73 6.92 7.83 -2.57
CA VAL A 73 5.48 8.03 -2.39
C VAL A 73 4.94 9.09 -3.34
N ASN A 74 5.70 10.17 -3.58
CA ASN A 74 5.33 11.15 -4.59
C ASN A 74 5.28 10.54 -5.99
N ASP A 75 6.25 9.68 -6.33
CA ASP A 75 6.27 8.98 -7.61
C ASP A 75 5.06 8.02 -7.73
N LEU A 76 4.72 7.30 -6.66
CA LEU A 76 3.55 6.40 -6.59
C LEU A 76 2.21 7.12 -6.80
N PHE A 77 2.05 8.35 -6.29
CA PHE A 77 0.82 9.13 -6.45
C PHE A 77 0.85 10.09 -7.66
N SER A 78 1.92 10.06 -8.46
CA SER A 78 2.02 10.88 -9.66
C SER A 78 1.30 10.23 -10.85
N PHE A 79 0.70 11.04 -11.72
CA PHE A 79 -0.05 10.56 -12.90
C PHE A 79 0.81 9.86 -13.99
N GLY A 80 2.14 9.84 -13.85
CA GLY A 80 3.05 9.24 -14.82
C GLY A 80 3.98 8.18 -14.21
N GLY A 81 3.66 7.71 -13.01
CA GLY A 81 4.42 6.68 -12.30
C GLY A 81 3.89 5.27 -12.56
N ASN A 82 4.39 4.32 -11.79
CA ASN A 82 3.84 2.98 -11.71
C ASN A 82 2.68 2.95 -10.70
N GLU A 83 1.67 2.14 -10.96
CA GLU A 83 0.47 1.97 -10.14
C GLU A 83 0.30 0.52 -9.69
N PHE A 84 -0.55 0.32 -8.69
CA PHE A 84 -0.93 -1.02 -8.24
C PHE A 84 -2.17 -1.53 -8.97
N TYR A 85 -2.07 -2.75 -9.47
CA TYR A 85 -3.15 -3.47 -10.14
C TYR A 85 -3.42 -4.80 -9.45
N ALA A 86 -4.69 -5.20 -9.38
CA ALA A 86 -5.08 -6.54 -8.92
C ALA A 86 -5.59 -7.35 -10.11
N LYS A 87 -5.08 -8.57 -10.30
CA LYS A 87 -5.47 -9.48 -11.38
C LYS A 87 -5.60 -10.91 -10.86
N PRO A 88 -6.58 -11.70 -11.30
CA PRO A 88 -6.60 -13.13 -11.01
C PRO A 88 -5.31 -13.83 -11.43
N VAL A 89 -4.91 -14.88 -10.70
CA VAL A 89 -3.74 -15.69 -11.07
C VAL A 89 -3.97 -16.35 -12.43
N GLU A 90 -2.97 -16.25 -13.32
CA GLU A 90 -3.08 -16.89 -14.63
C GLU A 90 -3.02 -18.43 -14.52
N PRO A 91 -3.77 -19.19 -15.35
CA PRO A 91 -3.89 -20.64 -15.19
C PRO A 91 -2.57 -21.41 -15.16
N HIS A 92 -1.57 -20.95 -15.91
CA HIS A 92 -0.25 -21.58 -15.99
C HIS A 92 0.66 -21.25 -14.80
N LEU A 93 0.27 -20.33 -13.93
CA LEU A 93 0.96 -19.95 -12.69
C LEU A 93 0.37 -20.63 -11.45
N LEU A 94 -0.81 -21.27 -11.58
CA LEU A 94 -1.43 -22.01 -10.49
C LEU A 94 -0.51 -23.12 -9.98
N GLY A 95 -0.38 -23.22 -8.65
CA GLY A 95 0.50 -24.19 -7.99
C GLY A 95 1.99 -23.80 -7.94
N LYS A 96 2.40 -22.72 -8.63
CA LYS A 96 3.76 -22.18 -8.49
C LYS A 96 3.90 -21.40 -7.18
N ARG A 97 5.14 -21.25 -6.73
CA ARG A 97 5.47 -20.37 -5.60
C ARG A 97 5.45 -18.91 -6.04
N PHE A 98 5.11 -18.01 -5.12
CA PHE A 98 5.07 -16.57 -5.38
C PHE A 98 6.40 -16.05 -5.96
N HIS A 99 7.54 -16.50 -5.43
CA HIS A 99 8.85 -16.11 -5.95
C HIS A 99 9.13 -16.61 -7.39
N GLU A 100 8.55 -17.75 -7.79
CA GLU A 100 8.71 -18.30 -9.14
C GLU A 100 7.85 -17.52 -10.13
N ALA A 101 6.64 -17.14 -9.71
CA ALA A 101 5.69 -16.40 -10.53
C ALA A 101 6.21 -15.01 -10.92
N GLN A 102 6.98 -14.34 -10.05
CA GLN A 102 7.64 -13.06 -10.37
C GLN A 102 8.42 -13.11 -11.69
N PHE A 103 9.00 -14.25 -12.04
CA PHE A 103 9.82 -14.39 -13.23
C PHE A 103 9.02 -14.48 -14.54
N TYR A 104 7.71 -14.65 -14.46
CA TYR A 104 6.82 -14.63 -15.62
C TYR A 104 6.37 -13.20 -15.96
N TYR A 105 6.61 -12.25 -15.07
CA TYR A 105 6.30 -10.83 -15.29
C TYR A 105 7.58 -10.08 -15.67
N LYS A 106 7.66 -9.64 -16.94
CA LYS A 106 8.84 -8.92 -17.46
C LYS A 106 8.81 -7.43 -17.14
N ASP A 107 7.65 -6.80 -17.34
CA ASP A 107 7.52 -5.34 -17.34
C ASP A 107 6.79 -4.82 -16.08
N CYS A 108 6.59 -5.68 -15.07
CA CYS A 108 6.01 -5.31 -13.78
C CYS A 108 6.57 -6.12 -12.60
N ILE A 109 6.33 -5.63 -11.38
CA ILE A 109 6.76 -6.26 -10.13
C ILE A 109 5.55 -6.91 -9.45
N LEU A 110 5.70 -8.17 -9.06
CA LEU A 110 4.72 -8.87 -8.25
C LEU A 110 4.90 -8.43 -6.78
N ALA A 111 4.00 -7.58 -6.31
CA ALA A 111 4.10 -6.92 -5.01
C ALA A 111 3.34 -7.64 -3.89
N GLY A 112 2.33 -8.45 -4.23
CA GLY A 112 1.54 -9.12 -3.20
C GLY A 112 0.43 -10.02 -3.73
N VAL A 113 -0.42 -10.46 -2.81
CA VAL A 113 -1.58 -11.31 -3.08
C VAL A 113 -2.78 -10.81 -2.28
N LEU A 114 -3.96 -10.82 -2.91
CA LEU A 114 -5.25 -10.65 -2.26
C LEU A 114 -5.90 -12.03 -2.15
N GLN A 115 -6.38 -12.37 -0.96
CA GLN A 115 -7.01 -13.66 -0.69
C GLN A 115 -8.42 -13.43 -0.14
N PRO A 116 -9.39 -14.34 -0.38
CA PRO A 116 -10.68 -14.24 0.27
C PRO A 116 -10.56 -14.53 1.78
N GLY A 117 -11.35 -13.83 2.59
CA GLY A 117 -11.38 -14.03 4.05
C GLY A 117 -10.37 -13.15 4.82
N PRO A 118 -10.17 -13.35 6.13
CA PRO A 118 -9.58 -12.35 7.04
C PRO A 118 -8.11 -11.96 6.75
N ASN A 119 -7.36 -12.77 6.00
CA ASN A 119 -6.03 -12.40 5.47
C ASN A 119 -6.15 -11.73 4.09
N VAL A 120 -7.00 -10.71 4.00
CA VAL A 120 -7.54 -10.22 2.72
C VAL A 120 -6.44 -9.73 1.76
N ARG A 121 -5.33 -9.20 2.27
CA ARG A 121 -4.33 -8.45 1.48
C ARG A 121 -2.95 -8.59 2.12
N THR A 122 -2.00 -9.17 1.40
CA THR A 122 -0.62 -9.31 1.87
C THR A 122 0.33 -8.80 0.80
N LEU A 123 1.04 -7.71 1.12
CA LEU A 123 2.19 -7.27 0.33
C LEU A 123 3.43 -8.03 0.81
N CYS A 124 4.36 -8.30 -0.11
CA CYS A 124 5.56 -9.10 0.13
C CYS A 124 5.26 -10.40 0.90
N PRO A 125 4.38 -11.28 0.39
CA PRO A 125 4.06 -12.54 1.04
C PRO A 125 5.31 -13.43 1.16
N ALA A 126 5.20 -14.48 1.99
CA ALA A 126 6.25 -15.47 2.11
C ALA A 126 6.61 -16.04 0.72
N SER A 127 7.90 -16.14 0.42
CA SER A 127 8.36 -16.52 -0.92
C SER A 127 7.81 -17.88 -1.36
N ASP A 128 7.68 -18.83 -0.43
CA ASP A 128 7.18 -20.18 -0.61
C ASP A 128 5.65 -20.30 -0.68
N MET A 129 4.92 -19.19 -0.54
CA MET A 129 3.47 -19.16 -0.72
C MET A 129 3.08 -19.70 -2.10
N VAL A 130 2.16 -20.67 -2.12
CA VAL A 130 1.65 -21.29 -3.35
C VAL A 130 0.44 -20.52 -3.85
N LEU A 131 0.45 -20.18 -5.15
CA LEU A 131 -0.63 -19.46 -5.81
C LEU A 131 -1.82 -20.39 -6.12
N ARG A 132 -3.03 -19.94 -5.78
CA ARG A 132 -4.29 -20.67 -5.99
C ARG A 132 -5.25 -19.87 -6.86
N GLU A 133 -6.26 -20.54 -7.38
CA GLU A 133 -7.26 -19.94 -8.27
C GLU A 133 -8.09 -18.84 -7.60
N ILE A 134 -8.28 -18.95 -6.29
CA ILE A 134 -9.01 -17.95 -5.48
C ILE A 134 -8.19 -16.70 -5.16
N ASP A 135 -6.89 -16.73 -5.43
CA ASP A 135 -5.99 -15.63 -5.10
C ASP A 135 -6.00 -14.60 -6.26
N GLU A 136 -5.86 -13.32 -5.95
CA GLU A 136 -5.54 -12.28 -6.92
C GLU A 136 -4.12 -11.77 -6.67
N LEU A 137 -3.36 -11.56 -7.73
CA LEU A 137 -2.01 -11.01 -7.67
C LEU A 137 -2.07 -9.48 -7.64
N VAL A 138 -1.28 -8.88 -6.75
CA VAL A 138 -1.03 -7.43 -6.71
C VAL A 138 0.24 -7.16 -7.49
N LEU A 139 0.11 -6.42 -8.58
CA LEU A 139 1.19 -6.07 -9.51
C LEU A 139 1.46 -4.58 -9.43
N PHE A 140 2.72 -4.19 -9.56
CA PHE A 140 3.17 -2.81 -9.63
C PHE A 140 3.73 -2.54 -11.03
N ALA A 141 3.04 -1.73 -11.82
CA ALA A 141 3.24 -1.62 -13.26
C ALA A 141 2.99 -0.19 -13.78
N PRO A 142 3.58 0.21 -14.91
CA PRO A 142 3.33 1.53 -15.50
C PRO A 142 1.92 1.67 -16.07
N ASP A 143 1.38 0.57 -16.61
CA ASP A 143 0.04 0.53 -17.19
C ASP A 143 -0.50 -0.92 -17.23
N THR A 144 -1.71 -1.06 -17.76
CA THR A 144 -2.39 -2.36 -17.89
C THR A 144 -1.80 -3.30 -18.94
N ASN A 145 -1.00 -2.80 -19.89
CA ASN A 145 -0.37 -3.62 -20.93
C ASN A 145 0.81 -4.44 -20.38
N ALA A 146 1.40 -4.01 -19.25
CA ALA A 146 2.50 -4.69 -18.59
C ALA A 146 2.06 -5.83 -17.65
N LEU A 147 0.75 -6.08 -17.53
CA LEU A 147 0.16 -7.00 -16.53
C LEU A 147 0.02 -8.46 -17.00
N ASP A 148 0.39 -8.75 -18.24
CA ASP A 148 0.28 -10.11 -18.79
C ASP A 148 1.52 -10.93 -18.49
N ALA A 149 1.32 -12.12 -17.92
CA ALA A 149 2.40 -13.04 -17.67
C ALA A 149 2.86 -13.69 -18.98
N MET A 150 4.16 -13.85 -19.13
CA MET A 150 4.77 -14.61 -20.21
C MET A 150 4.45 -16.09 -20.09
N LYS A 151 4.47 -16.84 -21.19
CA LYS A 151 4.28 -18.31 -21.12
C LYS A 151 5.49 -19.05 -20.54
N GLU A 152 6.67 -18.46 -20.70
CA GLU A 152 7.93 -18.98 -20.20
C GLU A 152 8.57 -17.92 -19.29
N PRO A 153 9.31 -18.33 -18.25
CA PRO A 153 9.97 -17.38 -17.36
C PRO A 153 11.00 -16.56 -18.14
N SER A 154 11.04 -15.26 -17.85
CA SER A 154 12.02 -14.33 -18.42
C SER A 154 13.44 -14.72 -18.04
N ASP A 155 14.38 -14.67 -18.98
CA ASP A 155 15.81 -14.92 -18.75
C ASP A 155 16.46 -13.96 -17.74
N GLN A 156 15.77 -12.86 -17.37
CA GLN A 156 16.18 -11.97 -16.28
C GLN A 156 16.13 -12.62 -14.89
N ALA A 157 15.69 -13.88 -14.83
CA ALA A 157 15.46 -14.66 -13.64
C ALA A 157 16.44 -15.82 -13.46
N LYS A 158 17.76 -15.57 -13.52
CA LYS A 158 18.63 -16.47 -12.76
C LYS A 158 18.43 -16.12 -11.29
N PRO A 159 17.94 -17.02 -10.42
CA PRO A 159 18.05 -16.79 -8.99
C PRO A 159 19.53 -16.51 -8.71
N PRO A 160 19.87 -15.51 -7.87
CA PRO A 160 21.25 -15.29 -7.48
C PRO A 160 21.77 -16.56 -6.80
N GLY A 161 22.40 -17.45 -7.58
CA GLY A 161 22.72 -18.81 -7.12
C GLY A 161 23.02 -19.88 -8.19
N ALA A 162 22.69 -19.69 -9.47
CA ALA A 162 23.01 -20.72 -10.49
C ALA A 162 24.37 -20.53 -11.20
N ASP A 163 24.94 -19.32 -11.15
CA ASP A 163 26.36 -19.08 -11.40
C ASP A 163 26.85 -18.12 -10.33
N ALA A 164 27.66 -18.60 -9.40
CA ALA A 164 28.41 -17.75 -8.50
C ALA A 164 29.45 -16.95 -9.33
N SER A 165 29.00 -15.90 -10.02
CA SER A 165 29.89 -14.79 -10.33
C SER A 165 30.45 -14.30 -9.00
N PRO A 166 31.79 -14.10 -8.89
CA PRO A 166 32.38 -13.68 -7.63
C PRO A 166 31.63 -12.42 -7.24
N ALA A 167 31.02 -12.46 -6.05
CA ALA A 167 30.32 -11.34 -5.46
C ALA A 167 31.07 -10.08 -5.89
N ARG A 168 30.41 -9.19 -6.66
CA ARG A 168 30.81 -7.79 -6.61
C ARG A 168 31.02 -7.57 -5.13
N LYS A 169 32.23 -7.21 -4.72
CA LYS A 169 32.52 -6.77 -3.36
C LYS A 169 31.74 -5.48 -3.17
N ASN A 170 30.41 -5.56 -3.17
CA ASN A 170 29.55 -4.82 -2.29
C ASN A 170 30.10 -5.25 -0.94
N LYS A 171 31.10 -4.48 -0.49
CA LYS A 171 31.51 -4.34 0.89
C LYS A 171 30.26 -4.64 1.68
N ALA A 172 30.22 -5.83 2.31
CA ALA A 172 29.01 -6.43 2.83
C ALA A 172 28.12 -5.28 3.24
N LEU A 173 26.97 -5.11 2.56
CA LEU A 173 25.91 -4.33 3.17
C LEU A 173 25.85 -5.00 4.52
N LYS A 174 26.41 -4.31 5.53
CA LYS A 174 26.22 -4.74 6.88
C LYS A 174 24.72 -4.90 6.90
N GLU A 175 24.23 -5.94 7.56
CA GLU A 175 22.97 -5.75 8.21
C GLU A 175 23.20 -4.51 9.07
N ASP A 176 22.98 -3.32 8.47
CA ASP A 176 22.74 -2.08 9.14
C ASP A 176 21.39 -2.41 9.75
N VAL A 177 21.45 -3.19 10.84
CA VAL A 177 20.48 -3.14 11.92
C VAL A 177 20.29 -1.66 12.05
N MET A 178 19.15 -1.18 11.53
CA MET A 178 18.89 0.24 11.34
C MET A 178 19.17 0.87 12.68
N GLN A 179 20.35 1.48 12.83
CA GLN A 179 20.82 1.85 14.15
C GLN A 179 19.87 2.92 14.59
N GLU A 180 19.07 2.63 15.62
CA GLU A 180 18.11 3.53 16.23
C GLU A 180 18.87 4.81 16.59
N LYS A 181 18.81 5.79 15.68
CA LYS A 181 19.55 7.03 15.81
C LYS A 181 18.71 7.95 16.66
N VAL A 182 19.31 8.47 17.73
CA VAL A 182 18.68 9.52 18.53
C VAL A 182 18.53 10.76 17.65
N GLU A 183 17.31 11.26 17.56
CA GLU A 183 16.95 12.38 16.69
C GLU A 183 16.28 13.49 17.50
N THR A 184 16.42 14.73 17.00
CA THR A 184 15.68 15.88 17.53
C THR A 184 14.60 16.27 16.53
N ILE A 185 13.33 16.19 16.91
CA ILE A 185 12.20 16.39 16.02
C ILE A 185 11.45 17.66 16.42
N PHE A 186 11.44 18.64 15.53
CA PHE A 186 10.78 19.91 15.77
C PHE A 186 9.40 19.95 15.10
N LEU A 187 8.35 19.99 15.92
CA LEU A 187 6.97 20.14 15.46
C LEU A 187 6.57 21.61 15.46
N LEU A 188 6.38 22.19 14.28
CA LEU A 188 5.90 23.57 14.13
C LEU A 188 4.39 23.59 13.85
N GLY A 189 3.64 24.16 14.78
CA GLY A 189 2.18 24.29 14.70
C GLY A 189 1.44 23.13 15.37
N TRP A 190 0.22 23.41 15.82
CA TRP A 190 -0.61 22.44 16.52
C TRP A 190 -1.92 22.24 15.78
N ASN A 191 -2.14 21.02 15.31
CA ASN A 191 -3.40 20.62 14.71
C ASN A 191 -3.84 19.25 15.24
N THR A 192 -5.03 18.83 14.84
CA THR A 192 -5.62 17.57 15.27
C THR A 192 -4.97 16.32 14.66
N LEU A 193 -4.08 16.47 13.65
CA LEU A 193 -3.18 15.39 13.21
C LEU A 193 -2.02 15.23 14.21
N VAL A 194 -1.45 16.36 14.66
CA VAL A 194 -0.31 16.41 15.58
C VAL A 194 -0.66 15.75 16.91
N SER A 195 -1.73 16.24 17.55
CA SER A 195 -2.19 15.74 18.86
C SER A 195 -2.68 14.29 18.88
N GLY A 196 -2.82 13.64 17.72
CA GLY A 196 -3.29 12.26 17.61
C GLY A 196 -2.21 11.37 17.00
N VAL A 197 -2.32 11.13 15.70
CA VAL A 197 -1.57 10.10 14.98
C VAL A 197 -0.07 10.40 14.94
N LEU A 198 0.32 11.65 14.69
CA LEU A 198 1.73 12.00 14.52
C LEU A 198 2.57 11.72 15.77
N LEU A 199 2.11 12.10 16.96
CA LEU A 199 2.84 11.83 18.22
C LEU A 199 2.92 10.33 18.51
N TYR A 200 1.83 9.60 18.28
CA TYR A 200 1.81 8.14 18.45
C TYR A 200 2.79 7.43 17.52
N GLU A 201 2.81 7.80 16.24
CA GLU A 201 3.75 7.23 15.26
C GLU A 201 5.19 7.62 15.55
N LEU A 202 5.44 8.87 16.00
CA LEU A 202 6.77 9.31 16.42
C LEU A 202 7.31 8.47 17.57
N GLU A 203 6.49 8.14 18.55
CA GLU A 203 6.88 7.28 19.67
C GLU A 203 7.27 5.87 19.21
N GLN A 204 6.61 5.33 18.17
CA GLN A 204 6.92 4.00 17.64
C GLN A 204 8.19 3.95 16.82
N VAL A 205 8.49 5.01 16.07
CA VAL A 205 9.63 5.04 15.12
C VAL A 205 10.89 5.64 15.75
N SER A 206 10.75 6.43 16.81
CA SER A 206 11.89 7.10 17.45
C SER A 206 12.68 6.17 18.39
N ALA A 207 14.01 6.28 18.28
CA ALA A 207 14.92 5.66 19.23
C ALA A 207 14.72 6.17 20.68
N LYS A 208 14.99 5.30 21.67
CA LYS A 208 15.00 5.73 23.07
C LYS A 208 16.03 6.86 23.28
N GLY A 209 15.55 8.03 23.71
CA GLY A 209 16.38 9.21 23.97
C GLY A 209 16.22 10.34 22.96
N SER A 210 15.45 10.14 21.88
CA SER A 210 15.02 11.20 20.96
C SER A 210 14.20 12.28 21.68
N ARG A 211 14.25 13.52 21.17
CA ARG A 211 13.64 14.70 21.80
C ARG A 211 12.90 15.60 20.83
#